data_AF-A0A0D3J8R5-F1
#
_entry.id   AF-A0A0D3J8R5-F1
#
_cell.length_a   1.000
_cell.length_b   1.000
_cell.length_c   1.000
_cell.angle_alpha   90.00
_cell.angle_beta   90.00
_cell.angle_gamma   90.00
#
_symmetry.space_group_name_H-M   'P 1'
#
loop_
_entity.id
_entity.type
_entity.pdbx_description
1 polymer ?
#
loop_
_entity_poly.entity_id
_entity_poly.type
_entity_poly.pdbx_seq_one_letter_code
_entity_poly.pdbx_strand_id
1 'polypeptide(L)'
;MADTTATSARTLEQIDHSVSESLSAIHALDAQVQQESPDNAAIRDGIARLVNCMEGLRSVSCPADLRLPMRLVEEFVDADRSPDDFTVAMRKLVEAVEAGGRAKSDALASLAAQVEAAGADAASSSSGADR
;
A
#
# COMPACT_ATOMS: atom_id res chain seq x y z
N MET A 1 -4.81 6.48 20.93
CA MET A 1 -4.14 5.95 19.71
C MET A 1 -3.81 4.45 19.79
N ALA A 2 -3.49 3.87 20.95
CA ALA A 2 -3.23 2.42 21.06
C ALA A 2 -4.47 1.51 20.83
N ASP A 3 -5.67 2.03 21.10
CA ASP A 3 -6.93 1.26 21.02
C ASP A 3 -7.39 1.01 19.56
N THR A 4 -7.03 1.91 18.65
CA THR A 4 -7.37 1.82 17.22
C THR A 4 -6.57 0.73 16.52
N THR A 5 -5.27 0.62 16.79
CA THR A 5 -4.38 -0.39 16.19
C THR A 5 -4.76 -1.82 16.59
N ALA A 6 -5.16 -2.05 17.84
CA ALA A 6 -5.61 -3.36 18.29
C ALA A 6 -6.95 -3.77 17.64
N THR A 7 -7.81 -2.79 17.41
CA THR A 7 -9.10 -3.01 16.72
C THR A 7 -8.87 -3.35 15.24
N SER A 8 -8.02 -2.60 14.54
CA SER A 8 -7.70 -2.86 13.13
C SER A 8 -7.02 -4.22 12.92
N ALA A 9 -6.12 -4.64 13.84
CA ALA A 9 -5.49 -5.96 13.78
C ALA A 9 -6.51 -7.10 13.91
N ARG A 10 -7.43 -7.02 14.88
CA ARG A 10 -8.49 -8.03 15.05
C ARG A 10 -9.42 -8.09 13.83
N THR A 11 -9.76 -6.94 13.25
CA THR A 11 -10.59 -6.92 12.04
C THR A 11 -9.86 -7.58 10.86
N LEU A 12 -8.56 -7.34 10.69
CA LEU A 12 -7.77 -8.03 9.66
C LEU A 12 -7.72 -9.54 9.87
N GLU A 13 -7.56 -10.02 11.10
CA GLU A 13 -7.63 -11.45 11.43
C GLU A 13 -9.01 -12.05 11.09
N GLN A 14 -10.09 -11.30 11.34
CA GLN A 14 -11.44 -11.73 10.97
C GLN A 14 -11.65 -11.80 9.46
N ILE A 15 -11.10 -10.83 8.71
CA ILE A 15 -11.11 -10.86 7.24
C ILE A 15 -10.34 -12.07 6.74
N ASP A 16 -9.11 -12.29 7.22
CA ASP A 16 -8.26 -13.41 6.82
C ASP A 16 -8.93 -14.78 7.09
N HIS A 17 -9.53 -14.93 8.27
CA HIS A 17 -10.28 -16.13 8.62
C HIS A 17 -11.48 -16.35 7.68
N SER A 18 -12.25 -15.29 7.41
CA SER A 18 -13.43 -15.35 6.54
C SER A 18 -13.06 -15.65 5.08
N VAL A 19 -11.95 -15.11 4.58
CA VAL A 19 -11.40 -15.44 3.25
C VAL A 19 -10.98 -16.91 3.20
N SER A 20 -10.25 -17.38 4.22
CA SER A 20 -9.80 -18.77 4.31
C SER A 20 -10.98 -19.77 4.34
N GLU A 21 -12.03 -19.47 5.10
CA GLU A 21 -13.24 -20.29 5.12
C GLU A 21 -13.96 -20.29 3.77
N SER A 22 -14.04 -19.13 3.11
CA SER A 22 -14.66 -19.00 1.79
C SER A 22 -13.91 -19.81 0.73
N LEU A 23 -12.57 -19.74 0.70
CA LEU A 23 -11.74 -20.55 -0.19
C LEU A 23 -11.89 -22.04 0.09
N SER A 24 -11.91 -22.45 1.36
CA SER A 24 -12.15 -23.84 1.74
C SER A 24 -13.51 -24.34 1.27
N ALA A 25 -14.57 -23.51 1.39
CA ALA A 25 -15.90 -23.83 0.88
C ALA A 25 -15.91 -23.97 -0.66
N ILE A 26 -15.20 -23.11 -1.38
CA ILE A 26 -15.03 -23.22 -2.85
C ILE A 26 -14.35 -24.53 -3.22
N HIS A 27 -13.23 -24.87 -2.57
CA HIS A 27 -12.52 -26.12 -2.86
C HIS A 27 -13.37 -27.37 -2.54
N ALA A 28 -14.13 -27.35 -1.46
CA ALA A 28 -15.04 -28.44 -1.12
C ALA A 28 -16.17 -28.59 -2.16
N LEU A 29 -16.72 -27.48 -2.63
CA LEU A 29 -17.75 -27.48 -3.67
C LEU A 29 -17.19 -27.96 -5.02
N ASP A 30 -16.00 -27.49 -5.41
CA ASP A 30 -15.32 -27.97 -6.62
C ASP A 30 -15.10 -29.48 -6.55
N ALA A 31 -14.59 -30.00 -5.43
CA ALA A 31 -14.40 -31.43 -5.23
C ALA A 31 -15.70 -32.25 -5.35
N GLN A 32 -16.85 -31.70 -4.94
CA GLN A 32 -18.16 -32.35 -5.09
C GLN A 32 -18.64 -32.35 -6.55
N VAL A 33 -18.40 -31.26 -7.28
CA VAL A 33 -18.78 -31.12 -8.69
C VAL A 33 -17.94 -32.02 -9.59
N GLN A 34 -16.67 -32.24 -9.25
CA GLN A 34 -15.75 -33.09 -10.02
C GLN A 34 -15.97 -34.61 -9.80
N GLN A 35 -16.93 -35.02 -8.98
CA GLN A 35 -17.23 -36.44 -8.76
C GLN A 35 -17.82 -37.09 -10.02
N GLU A 36 -17.50 -38.37 -10.24
CA GLU A 36 -18.04 -39.15 -11.37
C GLU A 36 -19.58 -39.27 -11.34
N SER A 37 -20.16 -39.19 -10.13
CA SER A 37 -21.60 -39.07 -9.91
C SER A 37 -21.90 -37.97 -8.89
N PRO A 38 -22.08 -36.71 -9.33
CA PRO A 38 -22.27 -35.59 -8.43
C PRO A 38 -23.60 -35.68 -7.67
N ASP A 39 -23.55 -35.55 -6.35
CA ASP A 39 -24.74 -35.44 -5.51
C ASP A 39 -25.26 -33.99 -5.52
N ASN A 40 -26.34 -33.77 -6.26
CA ASN A 40 -26.99 -32.45 -6.35
C ASN A 40 -27.46 -31.90 -5.00
N ALA A 41 -27.80 -32.75 -4.03
CA ALA A 41 -28.16 -32.30 -2.69
C ALA A 41 -26.92 -31.76 -1.96
N ALA A 42 -25.81 -32.50 -2.01
CA ALA A 42 -24.54 -32.07 -1.44
C ALA A 42 -24.01 -30.78 -2.07
N ILE A 43 -24.11 -30.65 -3.41
CA ILE A 43 -23.74 -29.43 -4.14
C ILE A 43 -24.58 -28.23 -3.69
N ARG A 44 -25.90 -28.40 -3.56
CA ARG A 44 -26.78 -27.33 -3.09
C ARG A 44 -26.40 -26.87 -1.68
N ASP A 45 -26.10 -27.81 -0.79
CA ASP A 45 -25.70 -27.51 0.58
C ASP A 45 -24.31 -26.83 0.60
N GLY A 46 -23.40 -27.23 -0.29
CA GLY A 46 -22.10 -26.58 -0.52
C GLY A 46 -22.24 -25.14 -1.01
N ILE A 47 -23.15 -24.87 -1.97
CA ILE A 47 -23.46 -23.52 -2.44
C ILE A 47 -24.04 -22.67 -1.30
N ALA A 48 -24.98 -23.20 -0.51
CA ALA A 48 -25.54 -22.49 0.63
C ALA A 48 -24.46 -22.12 1.66
N ARG A 49 -23.52 -23.02 1.92
CA ARG A 49 -22.35 -22.74 2.77
C ARG A 49 -21.49 -21.62 2.19
N LEU A 50 -21.17 -21.67 0.90
CA LEU A 50 -20.37 -20.63 0.24
C LEU A 50 -21.04 -19.26 0.33
N VAL A 51 -22.36 -19.19 0.10
CA VAL A 51 -23.13 -17.94 0.24
C VAL A 51 -23.00 -17.40 1.67
N ASN A 52 -23.18 -18.23 2.69
CA ASN A 52 -23.04 -17.81 4.09
C ASN A 52 -21.62 -17.30 4.40
N CYS A 53 -20.58 -17.95 3.88
CA CYS A 53 -19.19 -17.47 4.04
C CYS A 53 -18.97 -16.10 3.38
N MET A 54 -19.50 -15.90 2.16
CA MET A 54 -19.39 -14.64 1.43
C MET A 54 -20.19 -13.50 2.09
N GLU A 55 -21.35 -13.80 2.66
CA GLU A 55 -22.11 -12.85 3.49
C GLU A 55 -21.36 -12.48 4.76
N GLY A 56 -20.74 -13.46 5.42
CA GLY A 56 -19.83 -13.25 6.55
C GLY A 56 -18.69 -12.30 6.19
N LEU A 57 -17.98 -12.57 5.09
CA LEU A 57 -16.89 -11.72 4.60
C LEU A 57 -17.37 -10.28 4.30
N ARG A 58 -18.54 -10.13 3.68
CA ARG A 58 -19.13 -8.81 3.39
C ARG A 58 -19.54 -8.05 4.66
N SER A 59 -19.90 -8.77 5.72
CA SER A 59 -20.27 -8.17 7.01
C SER A 59 -19.07 -7.64 7.80
N VAL A 60 -17.86 -8.14 7.50
CA VAL A 60 -16.63 -7.61 8.08
C VAL A 60 -16.29 -6.29 7.38
N SER A 61 -16.55 -5.17 8.06
CA SER A 61 -16.15 -3.86 7.56
C SER A 61 -14.63 -3.74 7.59
N CYS A 62 -14.04 -3.34 6.47
CA CYS A 62 -12.64 -2.93 6.44
C CYS A 62 -12.44 -1.77 7.45
N PRO A 63 -11.33 -1.74 8.21
CA PRO A 63 -11.01 -0.61 9.07
C PRO A 63 -10.93 0.69 8.26
N ALA A 64 -11.58 1.76 8.72
CA ALA A 64 -11.65 3.03 7.98
C ALA A 64 -10.29 3.73 7.77
N ASP A 65 -9.30 3.33 8.55
CA ASP A 65 -7.91 3.77 8.51
C ASP A 65 -7.03 2.95 7.55
N LEU A 66 -7.49 1.79 7.08
CA LEU A 66 -6.75 0.99 6.12
C LEU A 66 -6.96 1.53 4.71
N ARG A 67 -5.88 2.06 4.11
CA ARG A 67 -5.86 2.51 2.72
C ARG A 67 -4.79 1.76 1.95
N LEU A 68 -5.19 1.20 0.81
CA LEU A 68 -4.28 0.53 -0.10
C LEU A 68 -3.95 1.48 -1.27
N PRO A 69 -2.67 1.70 -1.61
CA PRO A 69 -2.31 2.43 -2.81
C PRO A 69 -2.86 1.72 -4.05
N MET A 70 -3.50 2.45 -4.96
CA MET A 70 -4.07 1.86 -6.18
C MET A 70 -3.02 1.12 -7.01
N ARG A 71 -1.80 1.66 -7.09
CA ARG A 71 -0.65 1.00 -7.76
C ARG A 71 -0.26 -0.35 -7.15
N LEU A 72 -0.47 -0.55 -5.84
CA LEU A 72 -0.24 -1.85 -5.22
C LEU A 72 -1.22 -2.89 -5.78
N VAL A 73 -2.47 -2.51 -5.99
CA VAL A 73 -3.48 -3.41 -6.55
C VAL A 73 -3.22 -3.64 -8.04
N GLU A 74 -3.19 -2.58 -8.83
CA GLU A 74 -3.15 -2.67 -10.30
C GLU A 74 -1.82 -3.22 -10.84
N GLU A 75 -0.67 -2.81 -10.27
CA GLU A 75 0.65 -3.19 -10.82
C GLU A 75 1.26 -4.42 -10.15
N PHE A 76 0.71 -4.85 -9.01
CA PHE A 76 1.25 -5.98 -8.26
C PHE A 76 0.22 -7.10 -8.08
N VAL A 77 -0.88 -6.87 -7.36
CA VAL A 77 -1.88 -7.93 -7.10
C VAL A 77 -2.52 -8.42 -8.41
N ASP A 78 -3.06 -7.53 -9.23
CA ASP A 78 -3.75 -7.88 -10.48
C ASP A 78 -2.79 -8.45 -11.53
N ALA A 79 -1.50 -8.13 -11.42
CA ALA A 79 -0.43 -8.61 -12.28
C ALA A 79 0.26 -9.89 -11.76
N ASP A 80 -0.28 -10.52 -10.71
CA ASP A 80 0.25 -11.72 -10.05
C ASP A 80 1.71 -11.57 -9.57
N ARG A 81 2.05 -10.36 -9.08
CA ARG A 81 3.33 -10.03 -8.47
C ARG A 81 3.18 -9.86 -6.96
N SER A 82 4.27 -10.11 -6.24
CA SER A 82 4.25 -10.01 -4.78
C SER A 82 4.00 -8.57 -4.30
N PRO A 83 3.03 -8.35 -3.40
CA PRO A 83 2.87 -7.08 -2.67
C PRO A 83 4.14 -6.61 -1.94
N ASP A 84 5.01 -7.54 -1.54
CA ASP A 84 6.27 -7.21 -0.87
C ASP A 84 7.25 -6.47 -1.80
N ASP A 85 7.21 -6.79 -3.09
CA ASP A 85 8.03 -6.10 -4.09
C ASP A 85 7.63 -4.62 -4.20
N PHE A 86 6.35 -4.30 -4.03
CA PHE A 86 5.88 -2.91 -3.97
C PHE A 86 6.46 -2.20 -2.76
N THR A 87 6.46 -2.85 -1.59
CA THR A 87 7.07 -2.30 -0.37
C THR A 87 8.55 -2.02 -0.55
N VAL A 88 9.29 -2.96 -1.19
CA VAL A 88 10.71 -2.78 -1.50
C VAL A 88 10.92 -1.62 -2.49
N ALA A 89 10.09 -1.53 -3.54
CA ALA A 89 10.16 -0.45 -4.52
C ALA A 89 9.88 0.93 -3.89
N MET A 90 8.87 1.02 -3.02
CA MET A 90 8.54 2.25 -2.30
C MET A 90 9.65 2.68 -1.36
N ARG A 91 10.29 1.74 -0.65
CA ARG A 91 11.45 2.03 0.20
C ARG A 91 12.59 2.66 -0.60
N LYS A 92 12.96 2.06 -1.73
CA LYS A 92 14.01 2.59 -2.62
C LYS A 92 13.66 3.96 -3.17
N LEU A 93 12.39 4.19 -3.50
CA LEU A 93 11.92 5.49 -3.95
C LEU A 93 12.07 6.56 -2.85
N VAL A 94 11.68 6.25 -1.62
CA VAL A 94 11.84 7.16 -0.47
C VAL A 94 13.30 7.49 -0.26
N GLU A 95 14.19 6.50 -0.23
CA GLU A 95 15.64 6.69 -0.08
C GLU A 95 16.21 7.59 -1.19
N ALA A 96 15.79 7.38 -2.45
CA ALA A 96 16.23 8.19 -3.58
C ALA A 96 15.70 9.63 -3.50
N VAL A 97 14.44 9.81 -3.09
CA VAL A 97 13.84 11.15 -2.90
C VAL A 97 14.52 11.89 -1.77
N GLU A 98 14.83 11.24 -0.66
CA GLU A 98 15.57 11.85 0.45
C GLU A 98 16.98 12.28 0.04
N ALA A 99 17.73 11.39 -0.62
CA ALA A 99 19.07 11.71 -1.12
C ALA A 99 19.04 12.89 -2.12
N GLY A 100 18.12 12.85 -3.08
CA GLY A 100 17.93 13.93 -4.04
C GLY A 100 17.46 15.24 -3.40
N GLY A 101 16.60 15.16 -2.38
CA GLY A 101 16.13 16.32 -1.61
C GLY A 101 17.26 17.01 -0.86
N ARG A 102 18.12 16.23 -0.18
CA ARG A 102 19.32 16.75 0.50
C ARG A 102 20.27 17.43 -0.48
N ALA A 103 20.62 16.74 -1.57
CA ALA A 103 21.52 17.30 -2.58
C ALA A 103 20.99 18.61 -3.19
N LYS A 104 19.69 18.70 -3.45
CA LYS A 104 19.04 19.94 -3.91
C LYS A 104 19.09 21.04 -2.85
N SER A 105 18.80 20.71 -1.60
CA SER A 105 18.88 21.67 -0.49
C SER A 105 20.30 22.23 -0.34
N ASP A 106 21.31 21.37 -0.42
CA ASP A 106 22.72 21.76 -0.32
C ASP A 106 23.15 22.66 -1.51
N ALA A 107 22.71 22.31 -2.72
CA ALA A 107 22.96 23.13 -3.90
C ALA A 107 22.31 24.51 -3.80
N LEU A 108 21.08 24.60 -3.28
CA LEU A 108 20.40 25.87 -3.05
C LEU A 108 21.08 26.71 -1.97
N ALA A 109 21.55 26.08 -0.89
CA ALA A 109 22.30 26.78 0.16
C ALA A 109 23.63 27.34 -0.37
N SER A 110 24.34 26.55 -1.19
CA SER A 110 25.59 27.00 -1.85
C SER A 110 25.33 28.14 -2.81
N LEU A 111 24.26 28.07 -3.62
CA LEU A 111 23.88 29.15 -4.52
C LEU A 111 23.53 30.43 -3.77
N ALA A 112 22.76 30.33 -2.68
CA ALA A 112 22.41 31.48 -1.84
C ALA A 112 23.67 32.17 -1.29
N ALA A 113 24.62 31.41 -0.75
CA ALA A 113 25.89 31.95 -0.26
C ALA A 113 26.72 32.65 -1.36
N GLN A 114 26.73 32.10 -2.59
CA GLN A 114 27.41 32.73 -3.72
C GLN A 114 26.75 34.04 -4.16
N VAL A 115 25.41 34.08 -4.16
CA VAL A 115 24.65 35.29 -4.50
C VAL A 115 24.89 36.39 -3.47
N GLU A 116 24.91 36.05 -2.18
CA GLU A 116 25.22 37.00 -1.10
C GLU A 116 26.65 37.56 -1.22
N ALA A 117 27.64 36.69 -1.48
CA ALA A 117 29.02 37.10 -1.68
C ALA A 117 29.17 38.05 -2.90
N ALA A 118 28.57 37.69 -4.03
CA ALA A 118 28.58 38.53 -5.23
C ALA A 118 27.89 39.89 -5.03
N GLY A 119 26.79 39.92 -4.25
CA GLY A 119 26.12 41.16 -3.87
C GLY A 119 26.99 42.08 -3.00
N ALA A 120 27.74 41.50 -2.06
CA ALA A 120 28.68 42.25 -1.22
C ALA A 120 29.87 42.82 -2.01
N ASP A 121 30.40 42.06 -2.98
CA ASP A 121 31.48 42.51 -3.87
C ASP A 121 31.01 43.63 -4.83
N ALA A 122 29.79 43.56 -5.34
CA ALA A 122 29.19 44.62 -6.15
C ALA A 122 28.96 45.91 -5.33
N ALA A 123 28.56 45.80 -4.06
CA ALA A 123 28.38 46.95 -3.19
C ALA A 123 29.72 47.63 -2.84
N SER A 124 30.76 46.84 -2.53
CA SER A 124 32.08 47.38 -2.18
C SER A 124 32.82 48.03 -3.35
N SER A 125 32.64 47.52 -4.57
CA SER A 125 33.21 48.11 -5.79
C SER A 125 32.54 49.43 -6.21
N SER A 126 31.25 49.62 -5.91
CA SER A 126 30.54 50.88 -6.20
C SER A 126 30.93 52.05 -5.28
N SER A 127 31.30 51.77 -4.02
CA SER A 127 31.72 52.79 -3.04
C SER A 127 33.15 53.33 -3.30
N GLY A 128 33.94 52.65 -4.12
CA GLY A 128 35.32 53.05 -4.44
C GLY A 128 35.44 54.03 -5.61
N ALA A 129 34.36 54.27 -6.37
CA ALA A 129 34.39 55.09 -7.58
C ALA A 129 34.11 56.59 -7.34
N ASP A 130 33.76 57.01 -6.11
CA ASP A 130 33.39 58.39 -5.74
C ASP A 130 34.48 59.13 -4.93
N ARG A 131 35.76 58.73 -5.02
CA ARG A 131 36.89 59.42 -4.37
C ARG A 131 37.91 59.98 -5.36
#